data_AF-A0A3A8I2R8-F1
#
_entry.id   AF-A0A3A8I2R8-F1
#
_cell.length_a   1.000
_cell.length_b   1.000
_cell.length_c   1.000
_cell.angle_alpha   90.00
_cell.angle_beta   90.00
_cell.angle_gamma   90.00
#
_symmetry.space_group_name_H-M   'P 1'
#
loop_
_entity.id
_entity.type
_entity.pdbx_description
1 polymer ?
#
loop_
_entity_poly.entity_id
_entity_poly.type
_entity_poly.pdbx_seq_one_letter_code
_entity_poly.pdbx_strand_id
1 'polypeptide(L)'
;MFNRKREDGLRMLPTDNFSIILDRRQPKSRDHEGVFADGPVTGEIYDSDIPELPEGTLLSGYLWTRGEVFIGRYTEVHLPDGRTLPVCIELGDANTQGYYPPFPGSKPGAVIMNRIVPAIPVQRWH
;
A
#
# COMPACT_ATOMS: atom_id res chain seq x y z
N MET A 1 12.50 -13.75 -0.35
CA MET A 1 11.57 -12.60 -0.29
C MET A 1 11.22 -12.26 -1.73
N PHE A 2 10.00 -12.56 -2.20
CA PHE A 2 9.70 -12.96 -3.60
C PHE A 2 10.35 -14.30 -3.97
N ASN A 3 9.88 -15.38 -3.36
CA ASN A 3 10.39 -16.71 -3.69
C ASN A 3 9.72 -17.20 -4.99
N ARG A 4 10.19 -16.70 -6.14
CA ARG A 4 9.70 -17.05 -7.50
C ARG A 4 9.61 -18.57 -7.74
N LYS A 5 10.39 -19.36 -6.99
CA LYS A 5 10.47 -20.82 -7.10
C LYS A 5 9.44 -21.61 -6.29
N ARG A 6 8.66 -20.98 -5.40
CA ARG A 6 7.56 -21.70 -4.75
C ARG A 6 6.30 -21.57 -5.59
N GLU A 7 5.66 -22.70 -5.85
CA GLU A 7 4.42 -22.78 -6.65
C GLU A 7 3.27 -21.96 -6.05
N ASP A 8 3.38 -21.57 -4.76
CA ASP A 8 2.37 -20.86 -3.97
C ASP A 8 2.68 -19.37 -3.69
N GLY A 9 3.79 -18.82 -4.20
CA GLY A 9 4.17 -17.42 -4.00
C GLY A 9 3.44 -16.44 -4.91
N LEU A 10 3.40 -15.16 -4.53
CA LEU A 10 2.69 -14.09 -5.28
C LEU A 10 3.31 -13.71 -6.63
N ARG A 11 4.47 -14.28 -7.00
CA ARG A 11 5.22 -14.03 -8.24
C ARG A 11 5.50 -12.57 -8.63
N MET A 12 5.32 -11.62 -7.71
CA MET A 12 5.56 -10.20 -7.95
C MET A 12 7.00 -9.88 -8.35
N LEU A 13 7.17 -8.90 -9.25
CA LEU A 13 8.41 -8.30 -9.69
C LEU A 13 8.53 -6.87 -9.17
N PRO A 14 9.74 -6.34 -8.87
CA PRO A 14 9.91 -4.97 -8.38
C PRO A 14 9.41 -3.84 -9.29
N THR A 15 9.06 -4.18 -10.53
CA THR A 15 8.48 -3.26 -11.52
C THR A 15 6.95 -3.33 -11.58
N ASP A 16 6.34 -4.30 -10.90
CA ASP A 16 4.90 -4.41 -10.86
C ASP A 16 4.32 -3.21 -10.11
N ASN A 17 3.17 -2.74 -10.57
CA ASN A 17 2.46 -1.63 -9.99
C ASN A 17 0.99 -2.00 -9.88
N PHE A 18 0.37 -1.63 -8.77
CA PHE A 18 -1.03 -1.86 -8.49
C PHE A 18 -1.57 -0.73 -7.63
N SER A 19 -2.88 -0.57 -7.60
CA SER A 19 -3.53 0.42 -6.76
C SER A 19 -4.04 -0.22 -5.48
N ILE A 20 -3.90 0.48 -4.37
CA ILE A 20 -4.42 0.06 -3.08
C ILE A 20 -5.30 1.13 -2.47
N ILE A 21 -6.30 0.73 -1.70
CA ILE A 21 -6.88 1.57 -0.66
C ILE A 21 -5.89 1.58 0.51
N LEU A 22 -5.43 2.76 0.91
CA LEU A 22 -4.44 2.96 1.99
C LEU A 22 -4.87 2.35 3.32
N ASP A 23 -6.08 2.67 3.74
CA ASP A 23 -6.70 2.12 4.93
C ASP A 23 -8.19 1.96 4.69
N ARG A 24 -8.67 0.72 4.66
CA ARG A 24 -10.07 0.40 4.39
C ARG A 24 -11.03 0.94 5.47
N ARG A 25 -10.51 1.29 6.65
CA ARG A 25 -11.29 1.91 7.73
C ARG A 25 -11.65 3.37 7.42
N GLN A 26 -10.99 4.00 6.44
CA GLN A 26 -11.33 5.34 6.01
C GLN A 26 -12.74 5.38 5.41
N PRO A 27 -13.55 6.42 5.69
CA PRO A 27 -14.87 6.60 5.11
C PRO A 27 -14.76 6.86 3.61
N LYS A 28 -15.71 6.35 2.81
CA LYS A 28 -15.77 6.67 1.37
C LYS A 28 -16.16 8.15 1.25
N SER A 29 -15.31 8.95 0.63
CA SER A 29 -15.57 10.37 0.35
C SER A 29 -15.86 10.55 -1.15
N ARG A 30 -16.64 11.58 -1.51
CA ARG A 30 -16.90 11.91 -2.93
C ARG A 30 -15.64 12.35 -3.65
N ASP A 31 -14.74 13.02 -2.92
CA ASP A 31 -13.49 13.56 -3.46
C ASP A 31 -12.37 12.51 -3.45
N HIS A 32 -12.66 11.29 -2.99
CA HIS A 32 -11.71 10.18 -2.82
C HIS A 32 -10.52 10.49 -1.88
N GLU A 33 -10.54 11.60 -1.17
CA GLU A 33 -9.56 11.98 -0.15
C GLU A 33 -9.83 11.29 1.20
N GLY A 34 -8.76 11.12 1.98
CA GLY A 34 -8.80 10.67 3.37
C GLY A 34 -7.81 11.47 4.23
N VAL A 35 -8.02 11.40 5.55
CA VAL A 35 -7.11 11.97 6.54
C VAL A 35 -6.42 10.83 7.27
N PHE A 36 -5.09 10.77 7.12
CA PHE A 36 -4.24 9.70 7.61
C PHE A 36 -3.33 10.21 8.73
N ALA A 37 -3.08 9.35 9.71
CA ALA A 37 -2.19 9.63 10.83
C ALA A 37 -1.15 8.51 10.95
N ASP A 38 -0.11 8.75 11.75
CA ASP A 38 0.85 7.71 12.13
C ASP A 38 0.10 6.53 12.76
N GLY A 39 0.33 5.31 12.27
CA GLY A 39 -0.27 4.14 12.89
C GLY A 39 -0.38 2.90 12.01
N PRO A 40 -0.76 1.76 12.63
CA PRO A 40 -1.07 0.54 11.91
C PRO A 40 -2.31 0.75 11.05
N VAL A 41 -2.29 0.20 9.84
CA VAL A 41 -3.38 0.29 8.85
C VAL A 41 -3.69 -1.06 8.23
N THR A 42 -4.92 -1.18 7.73
CA THR A 42 -5.34 -2.30 6.90
C THR A 42 -5.61 -1.79 5.50
N GLY A 43 -4.65 -1.98 4.60
CA GLY A 43 -4.81 -1.69 3.19
C GLY A 43 -5.66 -2.76 2.49
N GLU A 44 -6.06 -2.47 1.27
CA GLU A 44 -6.84 -3.38 0.42
C GLU A 44 -6.42 -3.19 -1.04
N ILE A 45 -6.14 -4.29 -1.75
CA ILE A 45 -5.86 -4.23 -3.19
C ILE A 45 -7.12 -3.73 -3.89
N TYR A 46 -7.00 -2.61 -4.58
CA TYR A 46 -8.08 -1.97 -5.31
C TYR A 46 -8.09 -2.39 -6.78
N ASP A 47 -6.92 -2.42 -7.40
CA ASP A 47 -6.76 -2.80 -8.80
C ASP A 47 -5.36 -3.37 -9.02
N SER A 48 -5.26 -4.51 -9.72
CA SER A 48 -4.02 -5.28 -9.87
C SER A 48 -4.11 -6.21 -11.08
N ASP A 49 -3.10 -6.13 -11.95
CA ASP A 49 -2.90 -7.07 -13.07
C ASP A 49 -2.22 -8.38 -12.63
N ILE A 50 -1.83 -8.51 -11.35
CA ILE A 50 -1.12 -9.68 -10.81
C ILE A 50 -2.16 -10.74 -10.39
N PRO A 51 -2.24 -11.90 -11.07
CA PRO A 51 -3.29 -12.89 -10.80
C PRO A 51 -3.27 -13.45 -9.38
N GLU A 52 -2.08 -13.59 -8.80
CA GLU A 52 -1.89 -14.09 -7.44
C GLU A 52 -2.18 -13.03 -6.35
N LEU A 53 -2.47 -11.79 -6.73
CA LEU A 53 -2.79 -10.68 -5.84
C LEU A 53 -4.10 -9.99 -6.30
N PRO A 54 -5.26 -10.67 -6.15
CA PRO A 54 -6.53 -10.17 -6.64
C PRO A 54 -7.08 -9.00 -5.81
N GLU A 55 -7.99 -8.24 -6.41
CA GLU A 55 -8.79 -7.19 -5.74
C GLU A 55 -9.44 -7.73 -4.44
N GLY A 56 -9.48 -6.89 -3.41
CA GLY A 56 -10.01 -7.24 -2.09
C GLY A 56 -9.03 -7.98 -1.17
N THR A 57 -7.83 -8.36 -1.66
CA THR A 57 -6.74 -8.85 -0.81
C THR A 57 -6.39 -7.79 0.23
N LEU A 58 -6.34 -8.19 1.50
CA LEU A 58 -6.03 -7.25 2.60
C LEU A 58 -4.54 -7.17 2.84
N LEU A 59 -4.09 -5.98 3.24
CA LEU A 59 -2.68 -5.70 3.53
C LEU A 59 -2.55 -5.23 4.98
N SER A 60 -1.70 -5.87 5.77
CA SER A 60 -1.32 -5.36 7.09
C SER A 60 -0.07 -4.49 6.97
N GLY A 61 -0.15 -3.25 7.47
CA GLY A 61 0.91 -2.27 7.30
C GLY A 61 0.90 -1.15 8.33
N TYR A 62 1.72 -0.14 8.07
CA TYR A 62 1.87 1.03 8.91
C TYR A 62 2.10 2.28 8.05
N LEU A 63 1.53 3.41 8.46
CA LEU A 63 1.74 4.73 7.85
C LEU A 63 2.56 5.63 8.76
N TRP A 64 3.43 6.43 8.15
CA TRP A 64 4.19 7.50 8.81
C TRP A 64 3.93 8.84 8.09
N THR A 65 3.60 9.85 8.88
CA THR A 65 3.12 11.19 8.49
C THR A 65 4.05 12.29 9.01
N ARG A 66 5.36 12.01 9.05
CA ARG A 66 6.37 12.91 9.63
C ARG A 66 6.93 13.86 8.57
N GLY A 67 6.74 15.17 8.79
CA GLY A 67 7.34 16.22 7.97
C GLY A 67 6.61 16.41 6.64
N GLU A 68 7.36 16.50 5.55
CA GLU A 68 6.84 16.78 4.20
C GLU A 68 6.54 15.52 3.39
N VAL A 69 6.76 14.33 3.97
CA VAL A 69 6.59 13.05 3.27
C VAL A 69 5.56 12.16 3.94
N PHE A 70 4.78 11.49 3.11
CA PHE A 70 3.85 10.44 3.51
C PHE A 70 4.40 9.09 3.06
N ILE A 71 4.65 8.21 4.03
CA ILE A 71 5.23 6.88 3.80
C ILE A 71 4.23 5.85 4.27
N GLY A 72 4.02 4.81 3.47
CA GLY A 72 3.25 3.64 3.86
C GLY A 72 3.96 2.37 3.44
N ARG A 73 3.99 1.39 4.35
CA ARG A 73 4.59 0.08 4.09
C ARG A 73 3.68 -1.03 4.59
N TYR A 74 3.56 -2.08 3.80
CA TYR A 74 2.79 -3.27 4.12
C TYR A 74 3.71 -4.48 4.14
N THR A 75 3.54 -5.31 5.16
CA THR A 75 4.43 -6.41 5.48
C THR A 75 3.78 -7.78 5.34
N GLU A 76 2.45 -7.83 5.29
CA GLU A 76 1.69 -9.06 5.11
C GLU A 76 0.51 -8.84 4.17
N VAL A 77 0.23 -9.82 3.33
CA VAL A 77 -1.04 -9.94 2.60
C VAL A 77 -1.90 -11.01 3.25
N HIS A 78 -3.22 -10.82 3.23
CA HIS A 78 -4.23 -11.81 3.58
C HIS A 78 -5.10 -12.05 2.37
N LEU A 79 -4.84 -13.17 1.69
CA LEU A 79 -5.49 -13.55 0.45
C LEU A 79 -6.94 -14.01 0.68
N PRO A 80 -7.82 -13.89 -0.32
CA PRO A 80 -9.22 -14.34 -0.21
C PRO A 80 -9.36 -15.84 0.10
N ASP A 81 -8.36 -16.65 -0.25
CA ASP A 81 -8.32 -18.09 0.05
C ASP A 81 -7.92 -18.40 1.51
N GLY A 82 -7.70 -17.37 2.33
CA GLY A 82 -7.33 -17.48 3.75
C GLY A 82 -5.83 -17.57 4.01
N ARG A 83 -4.99 -17.63 2.98
CA ARG A 83 -3.53 -17.63 3.17
C ARG A 83 -3.04 -16.25 3.61
N THR A 84 -2.06 -16.25 4.51
CA THR A 84 -1.30 -15.05 4.88
C THR A 84 0.14 -15.23 4.45
N LEU A 85 0.68 -14.26 3.70
CA LEU A 85 2.03 -14.31 3.16
C LEU A 85 2.81 -13.03 3.49
N PRO A 86 4.11 -13.13 3.83
CA PRO A 86 4.94 -11.96 4.04
C PRO A 86 5.24 -11.27 2.70
N VAL A 87 5.20 -9.93 2.71
CA VAL A 87 5.48 -9.08 1.55
C VAL A 87 6.33 -7.89 1.93
N CYS A 88 6.86 -7.22 0.91
CA CYS A 88 7.45 -5.90 1.07
C CYS A 88 6.81 -5.00 0.02
N ILE A 89 5.80 -4.24 0.41
CA ILE A 89 5.07 -3.32 -0.46
C ILE A 89 5.16 -1.93 0.14
N GLU A 90 5.49 -0.93 -0.66
CA GLU A 90 5.49 0.48 -0.26
C GLU A 90 4.61 1.30 -1.19
N LEU A 91 4.14 2.45 -0.70
CA LEU A 91 3.41 3.39 -1.55
C LEU A 91 4.34 3.91 -2.63
N GLY A 92 3.92 3.89 -3.88
CA GLY A 92 4.69 4.55 -4.92
C GLY A 92 4.41 3.96 -6.28
N ASP A 93 5.05 4.59 -7.25
CA ASP A 93 5.33 4.01 -8.54
C ASP A 93 6.85 4.07 -8.78
N ALA A 94 7.27 3.71 -10.00
CA ALA A 94 8.68 3.71 -10.39
C ALA A 94 9.40 5.06 -10.20
N ASN A 95 8.66 6.18 -10.11
CA ASN A 95 9.21 7.53 -9.97
C ASN A 95 9.17 8.07 -8.53
N THR A 96 8.27 7.58 -7.68
CA THR A 96 8.07 8.10 -6.31
C THR A 96 8.64 7.22 -5.20
N GLN A 97 8.83 5.91 -5.45
CA GLN A 97 9.62 4.98 -4.63
C GLN A 97 9.44 5.14 -3.10
N GLY A 98 8.20 5.07 -2.57
CA GLY A 98 7.96 5.14 -1.12
C GLY A 98 7.54 6.51 -0.58
N TYR A 99 7.77 7.59 -1.34
CA TYR A 99 7.59 8.97 -0.86
C TYR A 99 6.48 9.70 -1.62
N TYR A 100 5.35 9.95 -0.94
CA TYR A 100 4.28 10.78 -1.50
C TYR A 100 4.25 12.17 -0.87
N PRO A 101 4.19 13.24 -1.69
CA PRO A 101 3.92 14.58 -1.19
C PRO A 101 2.45 14.69 -0.75
N PRO A 102 2.16 15.07 0.50
CA PRO A 102 0.79 15.21 0.99
C PRO A 102 0.08 16.39 0.33
N PHE A 103 -1.26 16.38 0.33
CA PHE A 103 -2.04 17.49 -0.24
C PHE A 103 -1.90 18.77 0.58
N PRO A 104 -2.06 19.96 -0.05
CA PRO A 104 -2.11 21.23 0.65
C PRO A 104 -3.12 21.22 1.81
N GLY A 105 -2.74 21.79 2.95
CA GLY A 105 -3.57 21.79 4.16
C GLY A 105 -3.31 20.62 5.12
N SER A 106 -2.47 19.67 4.74
CA SER A 106 -1.94 18.63 5.64
C SER A 106 -1.16 19.24 6.82
N LYS A 107 -1.21 18.56 7.96
CA LYS A 107 -0.52 18.95 9.20
C LYS A 107 0.31 17.77 9.72
N PRO A 108 1.37 18.01 10.52
CA PRO A 108 2.07 16.91 11.19
C PRO A 108 1.09 16.02 11.98
N GLY A 109 1.13 14.71 11.74
CA GLY A 109 0.21 13.74 12.36
C GLY A 109 -1.19 13.65 11.73
N ALA A 110 -1.48 14.45 10.69
CA ALA A 110 -2.76 14.44 9.97
C ALA A 110 -2.54 14.86 8.50
N VAL A 111 -2.25 13.87 7.65
CA VAL A 111 -1.99 14.03 6.22
C VAL A 111 -3.27 13.85 5.43
N ILE A 112 -3.56 14.79 4.53
CA ILE A 112 -4.60 14.69 3.52
C ILE A 112 -3.99 14.05 2.27
N MET A 113 -4.61 12.97 1.78
CA MET A 113 -4.14 12.22 0.62
C MET A 113 -5.32 11.55 -0.09
N ASN A 114 -5.14 11.23 -1.37
CA ASN A 114 -6.01 10.25 -2.03
C ASN A 114 -6.06 8.95 -1.22
N ARG A 115 -7.26 8.39 -1.04
CA ARG A 115 -7.44 7.07 -0.42
C ARG A 115 -6.87 5.95 -1.24
N ILE A 116 -6.95 6.08 -2.56
CA ILE A 116 -6.47 5.09 -3.52
C ILE A 116 -5.17 5.62 -4.09
N VAL A 117 -4.09 4.86 -3.91
CA VAL A 117 -2.76 5.25 -4.37
C VAL A 117 -2.04 4.09 -5.03
N PRO A 118 -1.07 4.37 -5.92
CA PRO A 118 -0.13 3.38 -6.41
C PRO A 118 0.69 2.75 -5.29
N ALA A 119 1.01 1.48 -5.45
CA ALA A 119 1.93 0.74 -4.60
C ALA A 119 2.77 -0.22 -5.43
N ILE A 120 4.00 -0.42 -4.97
CA ILE A 120 4.99 -1.27 -5.62
C ILE A 120 5.57 -2.30 -4.63
N PRO A 121 5.85 -3.53 -5.09
CA PRO A 121 6.63 -4.48 -4.33
C PRO A 121 8.12 -4.11 -4.40
N VAL A 122 8.83 -4.18 -3.28
CA VAL A 122 10.25 -3.78 -3.20
C VAL A 122 11.12 -4.82 -2.52
N GLN A 123 12.38 -4.93 -2.96
CA GLN A 123 13.35 -5.83 -2.34
C GLN A 123 13.95 -5.27 -1.05
N ARG A 124 13.95 -3.95 -0.92
CA ARG A 124 14.37 -3.20 0.26
C ARG A 124 13.52 -1.94 0.32
N TRP A 125 13.27 -1.45 1.52
CA TRP A 125 12.57 -0.20 1.71
C TRP A 125 13.41 0.98 1.22
N HIS A 126 12.76 1.93 0.58
CA HIS A 126 13.36 3.22 0.22
C HIS A 126 13.10 4.28 1.28
#